data_AF-A0A4P8WNQ4-F1
#
_entry.id   AF-A0A4P8WNQ4-F1
#
_cell.length_a   1.000
_cell.length_b   1.000
_cell.length_c   1.000
_cell.angle_alpha   90.00
_cell.angle_beta   90.00
_cell.angle_gamma   90.00
#
_symmetry.space_group_name_H-M   'P 1'
#
loop_
_entity.id
_entity.type
_entity.pdbx_description
1 polymer ?
#
loop_
_entity_poly.entity_id
_entity_poly.type
_entity_poly.pdbx_seq_one_letter_code
_entity_poly.pdbx_strand_id
1 'polypeptide(L)'
;MSDSSASKDTGPFEEQRQIYELLSQETRHLILQYILAHPTHLPSLDELAYLIPKNKAAIRDQLQVLDEASIVNRYDHPPNEDSRDLPSQFYGLSKHGVSVLDEYNYLRGLPVARAVYDNTRLSEKAQRHRDAPRPELPTPVDHALAIDEEMDTPDIDRIERYLRQEKPSSRTVSDQVEIVTALYENDIGPDHDGIKRTDLSDMVDGSLEYRPETALDQLIDVDLVERVTPSGPDIFAISERLDEIVNGQVTEEAEANIDALIAHIDDELQSVELGDEAAELDGPPAMAAEPSIALADGAGRTVRSILAAEFDVAPEAVPEYLRSERPVDRLNAAIDAIESSREVTKSEEYGRIVFVHQAYRYRLTDRAVELLQ
;
A
#
# COMPACT_ATOMS: atom_id res chain seq x y z
N MET A 1 -20.92 27.76 70.06
CA MET A 1 -21.60 28.16 68.82
C MET A 1 -20.67 27.74 67.71
N SER A 2 -21.08 26.70 66.99
CA SER A 2 -20.22 25.80 66.24
C SER A 2 -19.82 26.34 64.88
N ASP A 3 -18.57 26.07 64.53
CA ASP A 3 -18.04 26.03 63.17
C ASP A 3 -18.93 25.16 62.27
N SER A 4 -19.17 25.63 61.04
CA SER A 4 -19.36 24.75 59.90
C SER A 4 -18.54 25.28 58.73
N SER A 5 -17.39 24.65 58.51
CA SER A 5 -16.58 24.76 57.30
C SER A 5 -17.43 24.40 56.09
N ALA A 6 -17.68 25.38 55.22
CA ALA A 6 -18.27 25.16 53.92
C ALA A 6 -17.30 24.34 53.06
N SER A 7 -17.63 23.07 52.85
CA SER A 7 -17.06 22.23 51.80
C SER A 7 -17.33 22.91 50.46
N LYS A 8 -16.27 23.35 49.77
CA LYS A 8 -16.36 23.77 48.36
C LYS A 8 -16.61 22.52 47.52
N ASP A 9 -17.87 22.30 47.21
CA ASP A 9 -18.32 21.28 46.27
C ASP A 9 -18.18 21.89 44.86
N THR A 10 -16.97 21.88 44.32
CA THR A 10 -16.67 22.27 42.94
C THR A 10 -17.21 21.17 42.02
N GLY A 11 -18.27 21.44 41.26
CA GLY A 11 -18.91 20.42 40.44
C GLY A 11 -18.00 19.86 39.32
N PRO A 12 -18.38 18.74 38.66
CA PRO A 12 -17.53 18.03 37.69
C PRO A 12 -16.96 18.90 36.55
N PHE A 13 -17.70 19.91 36.11
CA PHE A 13 -17.25 20.85 35.08
C PHE A 13 -16.12 21.80 35.54
N GLU A 14 -16.08 22.12 36.83
CA GLU A 14 -15.03 22.96 37.40
C GLU A 14 -13.73 22.17 37.57
N GLU A 15 -13.82 20.89 37.95
CA GLU A 15 -12.67 19.98 37.98
C GLU A 15 -12.09 19.76 36.57
N GLN A 16 -12.94 19.49 35.57
CA GLN A 16 -12.50 19.37 34.18
C GLN A 16 -11.79 20.64 33.67
N ARG A 17 -12.36 21.81 33.98
CA ARG A 17 -11.75 23.09 33.61
C ARG A 17 -10.39 23.29 34.28
N GLN A 18 -10.26 22.95 35.56
CA GLN A 18 -8.99 23.04 36.30
C GLN A 18 -7.93 22.11 35.70
N ILE A 19 -8.30 20.88 35.31
CA ILE A 19 -7.39 19.95 34.64
C ILE A 19 -6.98 20.49 33.27
N TYR A 20 -7.91 20.99 32.46
CA TYR A 20 -7.55 21.62 31.18
C TYR A 20 -6.60 22.81 31.36
N GLU A 21 -6.89 23.73 32.28
CA GLU A 21 -6.01 24.88 32.59
C GLU A 21 -4.64 24.42 33.14
N LEU A 22 -4.61 23.33 33.90
CA LEU A 22 -3.38 22.71 34.36
C LEU A 22 -2.57 22.19 33.16
N LEU A 23 -3.14 21.33 32.33
CA LEU A 23 -2.42 20.62 31.26
C LEU A 23 -2.08 21.51 30.05
N SER A 24 -2.84 22.59 29.81
CA SER A 24 -2.69 23.45 28.63
C SER A 24 -1.61 24.54 28.77
N GLN A 25 -1.02 24.72 29.94
CA GLN A 25 0.04 25.70 30.12
C GLN A 25 1.31 25.24 29.39
N GLU A 26 1.85 26.11 28.54
CA GLU A 26 2.93 25.80 27.58
C GLU A 26 4.08 24.96 28.16
N THR A 27 4.63 25.35 29.31
CA THR A 27 5.80 24.67 29.90
C THR A 27 5.42 23.34 30.54
N ARG A 28 4.27 23.25 31.22
CA ARG A 28 3.77 21.97 31.74
C ARG A 28 3.44 21.00 30.62
N HIS A 29 2.83 21.50 29.55
CA HIS A 29 2.55 20.71 28.36
C HIS A 29 3.82 20.10 27.77
N LEU A 30 4.87 20.92 27.58
CA LEU A 30 6.17 20.45 27.10
C LEU A 30 6.82 19.45 28.06
N ILE A 31 6.76 19.68 29.37
CA ILE A 31 7.27 18.73 30.37
C ILE A 31 6.58 17.37 30.20
N LEU A 32 5.25 17.34 30.13
CA LEU A 32 4.49 16.10 29.98
C LEU A 32 4.80 15.41 28.65
N GLN A 33 4.88 16.16 27.54
CA GLN A 33 5.29 15.60 26.24
C GLN A 33 6.67 14.93 26.32
N TYR A 34 7.66 15.58 26.93
CA TYR A 34 9.01 15.02 27.03
C TYR A 34 9.11 13.87 28.04
N ILE A 35 8.28 13.85 29.09
CA ILE A 35 8.14 12.68 29.97
C ILE A 35 7.59 11.50 29.17
N LEU A 36 6.48 11.69 28.44
CA LEU A 36 5.88 10.66 27.61
C LEU A 36 6.86 10.15 26.53
N ALA A 37 7.55 11.06 25.85
CA ALA A 37 8.45 10.69 24.76
C ALA A 37 9.74 9.99 25.21
N HIS A 38 10.18 10.18 26.45
CA HIS A 38 11.46 9.67 26.92
C HIS A 38 11.51 8.13 26.96
N PRO A 39 12.64 7.48 26.56
CA PRO A 39 12.86 6.03 26.58
C PRO A 39 12.24 5.24 27.73
N THR A 40 12.53 5.71 28.93
CA THR A 40 12.11 5.11 30.20
C THR A 40 11.07 5.96 30.94
N HIS A 41 10.45 6.94 30.27
CA HIS A 41 9.50 7.91 30.83
C HIS A 41 9.95 8.68 32.09
N LEU A 42 11.27 8.82 32.27
CA LEU A 42 11.88 9.34 33.50
C LEU A 42 12.96 10.40 33.22
N PRO A 43 12.75 11.46 32.44
CA PRO A 43 13.78 12.46 32.18
C PRO A 43 14.27 13.16 33.48
N SER A 44 15.54 13.53 33.50
CA SER A 44 16.14 14.38 34.54
C SER A 44 15.88 15.87 34.26
N LEU A 45 16.05 16.72 35.28
CA LEU A 45 15.91 18.17 35.10
C LEU A 45 16.88 18.75 34.06
N ASP A 46 18.07 18.15 33.92
CA ASP A 46 19.08 18.59 32.95
C ASP A 46 18.68 18.23 31.51
N GLU A 47 18.02 17.10 31.30
CA GLU A 47 17.46 16.71 30.01
C GLU A 47 16.29 17.62 29.62
N LEU A 48 15.36 17.86 30.54
CA LEU A 48 14.24 18.79 30.32
C LEU A 48 14.74 20.20 30.01
N ALA A 49 15.76 20.69 30.70
CA ALA A 49 16.34 22.00 30.47
C ALA A 49 17.15 22.12 29.16
N TYR A 50 17.52 20.99 28.55
CA TYR A 50 18.12 20.98 27.22
C TYR A 50 17.05 21.09 26.12
N LEU A 51 15.90 20.43 26.33
CA LEU A 51 14.84 20.30 25.32
C LEU A 51 13.81 21.44 25.37
N ILE A 52 13.55 21.98 26.55
CA ILE A 52 12.55 23.03 26.76
C ILE A 52 13.24 24.40 26.70
N PRO A 53 12.72 25.38 25.94
CA PRO A 53 13.29 26.73 25.84
C PRO A 53 12.99 27.59 27.08
N LYS A 54 13.22 27.06 28.28
CA LYS A 54 13.04 27.71 29.59
C LYS A 54 14.24 27.37 30.48
N ASN A 55 14.49 28.20 31.49
CA ASN A 55 15.57 27.94 32.44
C ASN A 55 15.17 26.84 33.46
N LYS A 56 16.18 26.21 34.09
CA LYS A 56 15.98 25.13 35.07
C LYS A 56 15.07 25.51 36.25
N ALA A 57 15.10 26.77 36.70
CA ALA A 57 14.25 27.21 37.81
C ALA A 57 12.77 27.21 37.38
N ALA A 58 12.47 27.80 36.22
CA ALA A 58 11.10 27.81 35.67
C ALA A 58 10.56 26.40 35.40
N ILE A 59 11.40 25.47 34.92
CA ILE A 59 11.01 24.07 34.72
C ILE A 59 10.74 23.39 36.07
N ARG A 60 11.60 23.62 37.08
CA ARG A 60 11.41 23.08 38.43
C ARG A 60 10.10 23.59 39.06
N ASP A 61 9.78 24.87 38.90
CA ASP A 61 8.54 25.44 39.41
C ASP A 61 7.32 24.76 38.78
N GLN A 62 7.36 24.45 37.47
CA GLN A 62 6.27 23.74 36.81
C GLN A 62 6.20 22.25 37.17
N LEU A 63 7.34 21.59 37.39
CA LEU A 63 7.38 20.23 37.93
C LEU A 63 6.76 20.17 39.33
N GLN A 64 7.04 21.17 40.18
CA GLN A 64 6.41 21.26 41.50
C GLN A 64 4.89 21.41 41.40
N VAL A 65 4.38 22.23 40.47
CA VAL A 65 2.93 22.35 40.25
C VAL A 65 2.31 21.02 39.80
N LEU A 66 2.99 20.27 38.93
CA LEU A 66 2.52 18.95 38.49
C LEU A 66 2.59 17.89 39.60
N ASP A 67 3.57 17.99 40.51
CA ASP A 67 3.73 17.14 41.70
C ASP A 67 2.65 17.43 42.74
N GLU A 68 2.38 18.70 43.02
CA GLU A 68 1.28 19.14 43.90
C GLU A 68 -0.09 18.70 43.38
N ALA A 69 -0.27 18.66 42.05
CA ALA A 69 -1.47 18.13 41.39
C ALA A 69 -1.48 16.59 41.28
N SER A 70 -0.47 15.90 41.81
CA SER A 70 -0.31 14.45 41.72
C SER A 70 -0.28 13.90 40.29
N ILE A 71 0.15 14.69 39.31
CA ILE A 71 0.32 14.25 37.91
C ILE A 71 1.70 13.65 37.69
N VAL A 72 2.74 14.29 38.21
CA VAL A 72 4.14 13.86 38.10
C VAL A 72 4.67 13.53 39.49
N ASN A 73 5.59 12.58 39.61
CA ASN A 73 6.35 12.31 40.82
C ASN A 73 7.84 12.50 40.55
N ARG A 74 8.59 12.85 41.60
CA ARG A 74 10.05 12.72 41.60
C ARG A 74 10.46 11.29 41.96
N TYR A 75 11.39 10.74 41.17
CA TYR A 75 12.01 9.44 41.36
C TYR A 75 13.50 9.63 41.62
N ASP A 76 13.94 9.25 42.82
CA ASP A 76 15.33 9.36 43.23
C ASP A 76 16.09 8.05 42.93
N HIS A 77 17.32 8.15 42.42
CA HIS A 77 18.24 7.03 42.19
C HIS A 77 19.54 7.25 42.98
N PRO A 78 19.56 6.85 44.27
CA PRO A 78 20.69 7.10 45.15
C PRO A 78 22.06 6.66 44.61
N PRO A 79 22.20 5.54 43.87
CA PRO A 79 23.50 5.14 43.32
C PRO A 79 24.18 6.18 42.40
N ASN A 80 23.41 7.10 41.80
CA ASN A 80 23.99 8.16 40.97
C ASN A 80 24.51 9.36 41.79
N GLU A 81 24.16 9.50 43.06
CA GLU A 81 24.59 10.65 43.89
C GLU A 81 26.11 10.72 44.07
N ASP A 82 26.78 9.57 44.07
CA ASP A 82 28.24 9.47 44.18
C ASP A 82 28.97 9.83 42.88
N SER A 83 28.23 9.97 41.77
CA SER A 83 28.76 10.35 40.46
C SER A 83 28.53 11.83 40.18
N ARG A 84 29.60 12.60 39.96
CA ARG A 84 29.50 14.03 39.63
C ARG A 84 28.85 14.32 38.27
N ASP A 85 28.78 13.31 37.41
CA ASP A 85 28.41 13.44 36.01
C ASP A 85 27.04 12.84 35.68
N LEU A 86 26.33 12.26 36.65
CA LEU A 86 25.04 11.60 36.45
C LEU A 86 23.92 12.27 37.27
N PRO A 87 22.70 12.35 36.71
CA PRO A 87 21.54 12.80 37.49
C PRO A 87 21.10 11.74 38.49
N SER A 88 20.81 12.14 39.73
CA SER A 88 20.18 11.28 40.75
C SER A 88 18.68 11.50 40.90
N GLN A 89 18.12 12.52 40.24
CA GLN A 89 16.70 12.87 40.33
C GLN A 89 16.06 12.86 38.94
N PHE A 90 14.97 12.12 38.84
CA PHE A 90 14.19 11.90 37.64
C PHE A 90 12.72 12.24 37.87
N TYR A 91 11.98 12.52 36.82
CA TYR A 91 10.58 12.93 36.89
C TYR A 91 9.75 12.08 35.93
N GLY A 92 8.68 11.47 36.43
CA GLY A 92 7.80 10.59 35.66
C GLY A 92 6.37 10.69 36.13
N LEU A 93 5.43 10.08 35.41
CA LEU A 93 4.03 10.15 35.79
C LEU A 93 3.74 9.40 37.10
N SER A 94 2.84 9.98 37.90
CA SER A 94 2.23 9.24 39.00
C SER A 94 1.16 8.28 38.45
N LYS A 95 0.67 7.35 39.28
CA LYS A 95 -0.50 6.51 38.93
C LYS A 95 -1.72 7.34 38.56
N HIS A 96 -1.98 8.41 39.31
CA HIS A 96 -3.09 9.32 39.03
C HIS A 96 -2.84 10.12 37.74
N GLY A 97 -1.60 10.58 37.53
CA GLY A 97 -1.20 11.28 36.33
C GLY A 97 -1.42 10.46 35.07
N VAL A 98 -1.10 9.17 35.08
CA VAL A 98 -1.42 8.24 33.99
C VAL A 98 -2.92 8.25 33.69
N SER A 99 -3.78 8.06 34.70
CA SER A 99 -5.23 8.03 34.50
C SER A 99 -5.78 9.34 33.94
N VAL A 100 -5.27 10.48 34.41
CA VAL A 100 -5.67 11.81 33.90
C VAL A 100 -5.17 11.99 32.47
N LEU A 101 -3.94 11.62 32.16
CA LEU A 101 -3.40 11.78 30.81
C LEU A 101 -4.09 10.85 29.80
N ASP A 102 -4.50 9.66 30.23
CA ASP A 102 -5.32 8.73 29.42
C ASP A 102 -6.69 9.34 29.11
N GLU A 103 -7.43 9.78 30.13
CA GLU A 103 -8.76 10.39 30.00
C GLU A 103 -8.74 11.61 29.05
N TYR A 104 -7.66 12.39 29.05
CA TYR A 104 -7.50 13.58 28.21
C TYR A 104 -6.73 13.30 26.90
N ASN A 105 -6.58 12.02 26.52
CA ASN A 105 -6.01 11.54 25.25
C ASN A 105 -4.55 11.92 25.00
N TYR A 106 -3.75 12.16 26.04
CA TYR A 106 -2.31 12.40 25.90
C TYR A 106 -1.56 11.11 25.54
N LEU A 107 -2.01 9.96 26.04
CA LEU A 107 -1.33 8.67 25.80
C LEU A 107 -1.46 8.18 24.36
N ARG A 108 -2.52 8.57 23.64
CA ARG A 108 -2.71 8.24 22.22
C ARG A 108 -1.56 8.75 21.33
N GLY A 109 -0.93 9.85 21.71
CA GLY A 109 0.19 10.44 20.96
C GLY A 109 1.55 9.84 21.30
N LEU A 110 1.63 8.86 22.20
CA LEU A 110 2.88 8.34 22.75
C LEU A 110 3.85 7.79 21.67
N PRO A 111 3.41 7.00 20.67
CA PRO A 111 4.30 6.50 19.61
C PRO A 111 4.92 7.63 18.78
N VAL A 112 4.10 8.63 18.43
CA VAL A 112 4.55 9.81 17.68
C VAL A 112 5.53 10.64 18.50
N ALA A 113 5.23 10.87 19.77
CA ALA A 113 6.10 11.61 20.68
C ALA A 113 7.47 10.93 20.80
N ARG A 114 7.47 9.59 20.94
CA ARG A 114 8.68 8.77 20.99
C ARG A 114 9.51 8.90 19.71
N ALA A 115 8.90 8.76 18.55
CA ALA A 115 9.58 8.91 17.27
C ALA A 115 10.23 10.29 17.10
N VAL A 116 9.55 11.37 17.50
CA VAL A 116 10.11 12.73 17.47
C VAL A 116 11.30 12.87 18.42
N TYR A 117 11.21 12.30 19.62
CA TYR A 117 12.30 12.34 20.60
C TYR A 117 13.53 11.57 20.13
N ASP A 118 13.35 10.36 19.58
CA ASP A 118 14.47 9.53 19.10
C ASP A 118 15.23 10.18 17.94
N ASN A 119 14.55 10.98 17.12
CA ASN A 119 15.16 11.77 16.05
C ASN A 119 15.71 13.14 16.51
N THR A 120 15.53 13.49 17.79
CA THR A 120 16.03 14.76 18.33
C THR A 120 17.53 14.66 18.61
N ARG A 121 18.31 15.56 18.00
CA ARG A 121 19.75 15.65 18.25
C ARG A 121 20.02 16.13 19.68
N LEU A 122 20.66 15.28 20.47
CA LEU A 122 21.12 15.60 21.82
C LEU A 122 22.60 16.04 21.84
N SER A 123 22.95 16.91 22.80
CA SER A 123 24.35 17.19 23.11
C SER A 123 25.00 16.00 23.83
N GLU A 124 26.33 15.88 23.82
CA GLU A 124 27.04 14.79 24.53
C GLU A 124 26.67 14.71 26.01
N LYS A 125 26.48 15.86 26.67
CA LYS A 125 26.02 15.89 28.06
C LYS A 125 24.58 15.37 28.20
N ALA A 126 23.67 15.83 27.34
CA ALA A 126 22.27 15.39 27.38
C ALA A 126 22.14 13.89 27.06
N GLN A 127 22.92 13.36 26.12
CA GLN A 127 22.98 11.93 25.82
C GLN A 127 23.51 11.12 27.01
N ARG A 128 24.60 11.56 27.67
CA ARG A 128 25.09 10.91 28.91
C ARG A 128 24.04 10.86 30.01
N HIS A 129 23.23 11.92 30.14
CA HIS A 129 22.12 11.92 31.09
C HIS A 129 21.00 10.98 30.63
N ARG A 130 20.65 10.96 29.34
CA ARG A 130 19.69 10.03 28.72
C ARG A 130 20.01 8.57 29.06
N ASP A 131 21.27 8.19 28.95
CA ASP A 131 21.74 6.82 29.13
C ASP A 131 22.12 6.48 30.59
N ALA A 132 21.91 7.42 31.53
CA ALA A 132 22.21 7.19 32.93
C ALA A 132 21.33 6.06 33.52
N PRO A 133 21.84 5.27 34.49
CA PRO A 133 21.02 4.34 35.26
C PRO A 133 19.87 5.06 35.95
N ARG A 134 18.68 4.46 35.91
CA ARG A 134 17.42 5.04 36.40
C ARG A 134 16.70 4.06 37.32
N PRO A 135 15.82 4.55 38.21
CA PRO A 135 14.96 3.69 39.01
C PRO A 135 13.87 3.07 38.13
N GLU A 136 13.30 1.96 38.57
CA GLU A 136 12.14 1.34 37.90
C GLU A 136 10.86 2.12 38.21
N LEU A 137 9.97 2.22 37.23
CA LEU A 137 8.63 2.75 37.43
C LEU A 137 7.75 1.74 38.18
N PRO A 138 6.74 2.19 38.95
CA PRO A 138 5.76 1.29 39.51
C PRO A 138 5.05 0.52 38.40
N THR A 139 4.89 -0.80 38.54
CA THR A 139 4.31 -1.68 37.51
C THR A 139 3.04 -1.14 36.84
N PRO A 140 2.05 -0.55 37.54
CA PRO A 140 0.86 -0.01 36.87
C PRO A 140 1.13 1.22 35.99
N VAL A 141 2.17 2.00 36.30
CA VAL A 141 2.59 3.15 35.49
C VAL A 141 3.38 2.66 34.29
N ASP A 142 4.29 1.71 34.51
CA ASP A 142 5.10 1.10 33.45
C ASP A 142 4.22 0.41 32.40
N HIS A 143 3.25 -0.41 32.83
CA HIS A 143 2.30 -1.07 31.93
C HIS A 143 1.44 -0.10 31.11
N ALA A 144 1.03 1.03 31.68
CA ALA A 144 0.19 2.01 30.97
C ALA A 144 0.99 2.90 30.01
N LEU A 145 2.32 2.92 30.15
CA LEU A 145 3.23 3.68 29.29
C LEU A 145 4.04 2.78 28.36
N ALA A 146 3.87 1.45 28.47
CA ALA A 146 4.33 0.54 27.46
C ALA A 146 3.71 0.98 26.14
N ILE A 147 4.57 1.41 25.23
CA ILE A 147 4.24 1.45 23.82
C ILE A 147 4.24 -0.01 23.45
N ASP A 148 3.09 -0.66 23.57
CA ASP A 148 2.89 -1.92 22.90
C ASP A 148 3.28 -1.65 21.44
N GLU A 149 4.22 -2.44 20.89
CA GLU A 149 4.41 -2.48 19.43
C GLU A 149 3.11 -2.95 18.73
N GLU A 150 2.05 -3.25 19.51
CA GLU A 150 0.64 -3.35 19.15
C GLU A 150 0.00 -1.97 18.92
N MET A 151 0.56 -1.17 18.01
CA MET A 151 -0.35 -0.34 17.21
C MET A 151 -1.04 -1.32 16.23
N ASP A 152 -2.30 -1.64 16.50
CA ASP A 152 -3.17 -2.46 15.64
C ASP A 152 -2.57 -3.80 15.22
N THR A 153 -1.97 -4.59 16.12
CA THR A 153 -1.77 -6.01 15.80
C THR A 153 -3.16 -6.64 15.68
N PRO A 154 -3.57 -7.10 14.48
CA PRO A 154 -4.89 -7.71 14.31
C PRO A 154 -5.06 -8.88 15.28
N ASP A 155 -6.27 -9.09 15.82
CA ASP A 155 -6.60 -10.31 16.57
C ASP A 155 -6.70 -11.52 15.62
N ILE A 156 -5.53 -11.95 15.14
CA ILE A 156 -5.34 -13.07 14.21
C ILE A 156 -5.90 -14.36 14.82
N ASP A 157 -5.71 -14.56 16.12
CA ASP A 157 -6.20 -15.72 16.86
C ASP A 157 -7.73 -15.81 16.84
N ARG A 158 -8.43 -14.68 16.86
CA ARG A 158 -9.90 -14.63 16.76
C ARG A 158 -10.39 -14.95 15.36
N ILE A 159 -9.72 -14.47 14.32
CA ILE A 159 -10.01 -14.87 12.92
C ILE A 159 -9.77 -16.37 12.73
N GLU A 160 -8.63 -16.90 13.17
CA GLU A 160 -8.34 -18.32 13.04
C GLU A 160 -9.39 -19.17 13.76
N ARG A 161 -9.76 -18.79 15.00
CA ARG A 161 -10.79 -19.47 15.78
C ARG A 161 -12.15 -19.43 15.09
N TYR A 162 -12.54 -18.29 14.52
CA TYR A 162 -13.77 -18.14 13.76
C TYR A 162 -13.78 -19.03 12.51
N LEU A 163 -12.70 -19.02 11.72
CA LEU A 163 -12.57 -19.86 10.53
C LEU A 163 -12.64 -21.36 10.86
N ARG A 164 -11.98 -21.79 11.94
CA ARG A 164 -12.05 -23.19 12.43
C ARG A 164 -13.44 -23.57 12.93
N GLN A 165 -14.22 -22.62 13.46
CA GLN A 165 -15.59 -22.87 13.90
C GLN A 165 -16.55 -23.01 12.71
N GLU A 166 -16.45 -22.11 11.72
CA GLU A 166 -17.32 -22.12 10.54
C GLU A 166 -16.98 -23.27 9.57
N LYS A 167 -15.69 -23.58 9.40
CA LYS A 167 -15.22 -24.65 8.50
C LYS A 167 -14.19 -25.57 9.18
N PRO A 168 -14.62 -26.47 10.10
CA PRO A 168 -13.71 -27.31 10.91
C PRO A 168 -12.81 -28.26 10.12
N SER A 169 -13.19 -28.58 8.88
CA SER A 169 -12.44 -29.49 8.00
C SER A 169 -11.62 -28.76 6.93
N SER A 170 -11.62 -27.43 6.91
CA SER A 170 -10.84 -26.71 5.91
C SER A 170 -9.35 -26.86 6.17
N ARG A 171 -8.61 -27.20 5.11
CA ARG A 171 -7.14 -27.27 5.13
C ARG A 171 -6.48 -25.94 4.78
N THR A 172 -7.27 -24.95 4.37
CA THR A 172 -6.77 -23.64 3.92
C THR A 172 -6.87 -22.57 5.01
N VAL A 173 -7.10 -22.94 6.28
CA VAL A 173 -7.26 -21.96 7.38
C VAL A 173 -6.02 -21.08 7.52
N SER A 174 -4.82 -21.65 7.39
CA SER A 174 -3.57 -20.87 7.44
C SER A 174 -3.52 -19.83 6.32
N ASP A 175 -3.78 -20.26 5.08
CA ASP A 175 -3.83 -19.37 3.91
C ASP A 175 -4.92 -18.29 4.03
N GLN A 176 -6.05 -18.62 4.65
CA GLN A 176 -7.16 -17.69 4.87
C GLN A 176 -6.79 -16.61 5.87
N VAL A 177 -6.12 -17.00 6.97
CA VAL A 177 -5.59 -16.07 7.95
C VAL A 177 -4.57 -15.15 7.28
N GLU A 178 -3.63 -15.70 6.51
CA GLU A 178 -2.62 -14.92 5.79
C GLU A 178 -3.24 -13.87 4.87
N ILE A 179 -4.25 -14.27 4.07
CA ILE A 179 -4.95 -13.35 3.17
C ILE A 179 -5.67 -12.23 3.95
N VAL A 180 -6.36 -12.57 5.03
CA VAL A 180 -7.10 -11.58 5.83
C VAL A 180 -6.14 -10.59 6.51
N THR A 181 -5.05 -11.10 7.08
CA THR A 181 -4.00 -10.29 7.70
C THR A 181 -3.35 -9.35 6.67
N ALA A 182 -2.95 -9.87 5.51
CA ALA A 182 -2.32 -9.06 4.47
C ALA A 182 -3.25 -7.95 3.96
N LEU A 183 -4.54 -8.24 3.76
CA LEU A 183 -5.51 -7.21 3.38
C LEU A 183 -5.68 -6.13 4.47
N TYR A 184 -5.66 -6.52 5.75
CA TYR A 184 -5.79 -5.60 6.87
C TYR A 184 -4.56 -4.69 6.99
N GLU A 185 -3.36 -5.27 6.97
CA GLU A 185 -2.09 -4.54 7.07
C GLU A 185 -1.85 -3.54 5.93
N ASN A 186 -2.52 -3.74 4.79
CA ASN A 186 -2.46 -2.86 3.63
C ASN A 186 -3.66 -1.92 3.49
N ASP A 187 -4.47 -1.76 4.55
CA ASP A 187 -5.66 -0.89 4.59
C ASP A 187 -6.73 -1.24 3.52
N ILE A 188 -6.83 -2.50 3.11
CA ILE A 188 -7.81 -2.98 2.11
C ILE A 188 -9.10 -3.39 2.81
N GLY A 189 -9.71 -2.41 3.45
CA GLY A 189 -10.96 -2.52 4.20
C GLY A 189 -12.24 -2.33 3.35
N PRO A 190 -13.39 -2.22 4.03
CA PRO A 190 -14.71 -2.01 3.41
C PRO A 190 -14.81 -0.73 2.56
N ASP A 191 -14.03 0.30 2.91
CA ASP A 191 -13.99 1.57 2.20
C ASP A 191 -13.03 1.57 0.99
N HIS A 192 -12.24 0.51 0.80
CA HIS A 192 -11.30 0.39 -0.32
C HIS A 192 -12.00 -0.10 -1.61
N ASP A 193 -11.51 0.26 -2.79
CA ASP A 193 -12.01 -0.23 -4.10
C ASP A 193 -11.71 -1.73 -4.38
N GLY A 194 -11.12 -2.42 -3.40
CA GLY A 194 -10.50 -3.74 -3.48
C GLY A 194 -9.28 -3.86 -4.43
N ILE A 195 -8.61 -5.01 -4.36
CA ILE A 195 -7.40 -5.32 -5.14
C ILE A 195 -7.63 -6.49 -6.10
N LYS A 196 -6.84 -6.59 -7.18
CA LYS A 196 -6.94 -7.77 -8.07
C LYS A 196 -6.38 -8.99 -7.36
N ARG A 197 -6.84 -10.16 -7.79
CA ARG A 197 -6.29 -11.44 -7.31
C ARG A 197 -4.79 -11.57 -7.57
N THR A 198 -4.28 -11.07 -8.70
CA THR A 198 -2.83 -11.07 -8.99
C THR A 198 -2.08 -10.24 -7.97
N ASP A 199 -2.55 -9.02 -7.72
CA ASP A 199 -1.93 -8.10 -6.76
C ASP A 199 -1.98 -8.69 -5.34
N LEU A 200 -3.07 -9.40 -4.99
CA LEU A 200 -3.16 -10.13 -3.73
C LEU A 200 -2.15 -11.28 -3.67
N SER A 201 -2.02 -12.08 -4.73
CA SER A 201 -1.03 -13.16 -4.78
C SER A 201 0.39 -12.63 -4.61
N ASP A 202 0.70 -11.49 -5.23
CA ASP A 202 2.01 -10.84 -5.12
C ASP A 202 2.25 -10.30 -3.70
N MET A 203 1.19 -9.85 -3.01
CA MET A 203 1.24 -9.38 -1.62
C MET A 203 1.55 -10.50 -0.62
N VAL A 204 1.04 -11.71 -0.86
CA VAL A 204 1.23 -12.90 0.00
C VAL A 204 2.24 -13.89 -0.60
N ASP A 205 3.13 -13.41 -1.49
CA ASP A 205 3.96 -14.28 -2.33
C ASP A 205 4.85 -15.20 -1.48
N GLY A 206 4.69 -16.51 -1.72
CA GLY A 206 5.40 -17.57 -1.01
C GLY A 206 4.84 -17.95 0.37
N SER A 207 3.84 -17.24 0.91
CA SER A 207 3.23 -17.55 2.22
C SER A 207 2.12 -18.60 2.16
N LEU A 208 1.47 -18.77 1.01
CA LEU A 208 0.32 -19.67 0.87
C LEU A 208 0.71 -21.10 0.54
N GLU A 209 0.09 -22.08 1.20
CA GLU A 209 0.25 -23.50 0.90
C GLU A 209 -0.59 -23.94 -0.33
N TYR A 210 -1.72 -23.29 -0.57
CA TYR A 210 -2.66 -23.60 -1.64
C TYR A 210 -2.87 -22.42 -2.60
N ARG A 211 -3.56 -22.67 -3.71
CA ARG A 211 -3.92 -21.60 -4.65
C ARG A 211 -4.87 -20.59 -3.97
N PRO A 212 -4.60 -19.28 -4.10
CA PRO A 212 -5.41 -18.22 -3.45
C PRO A 212 -6.90 -18.34 -3.76
N GLU A 213 -7.26 -18.83 -4.94
CA GLU A 213 -8.62 -19.07 -5.42
C GLU A 213 -9.48 -19.81 -4.38
N THR A 214 -8.98 -20.93 -3.86
CA THR A 214 -9.76 -21.76 -2.94
C THR A 214 -9.91 -21.11 -1.57
N ALA A 215 -8.89 -20.43 -1.09
CA ALA A 215 -8.95 -19.71 0.18
C ALA A 215 -9.90 -18.49 0.09
N LEU A 216 -9.83 -17.73 -1.00
CA LEU A 216 -10.70 -16.59 -1.29
C LEU A 216 -12.18 -16.98 -1.40
N ASP A 217 -12.51 -18.00 -2.19
CA ASP A 217 -13.90 -18.46 -2.33
C ASP A 217 -14.47 -18.86 -0.96
N GLN A 218 -13.65 -19.51 -0.14
CA GLN A 218 -14.07 -19.89 1.20
C GLN A 218 -14.21 -18.70 2.16
N LEU A 219 -13.39 -17.65 2.03
CA LEU A 219 -13.48 -16.40 2.78
C LEU A 219 -14.73 -15.60 2.41
N ILE A 220 -15.11 -15.64 1.14
CA ILE A 220 -16.37 -15.06 0.64
C ILE A 220 -17.56 -15.79 1.25
N ASP A 221 -17.54 -17.12 1.28
CA ASP A 221 -18.63 -17.91 1.89
C ASP A 221 -18.86 -17.59 3.37
N VAL A 222 -17.80 -17.21 4.12
CA VAL A 222 -17.87 -16.90 5.56
C VAL A 222 -17.97 -15.41 5.86
N ASP A 223 -18.14 -14.59 4.81
CA ASP A 223 -18.36 -13.14 4.90
C ASP A 223 -17.20 -12.36 5.54
N LEU A 224 -15.96 -12.78 5.27
CA LEU A 224 -14.75 -12.03 5.69
C LEU A 224 -14.11 -11.24 4.55
N VAL A 225 -14.30 -11.69 3.32
CA VAL A 225 -13.85 -11.00 2.11
C VAL A 225 -15.05 -10.87 1.19
N GLU A 226 -15.21 -9.74 0.53
CA GLU A 226 -16.20 -9.59 -0.53
C GLU A 226 -15.56 -9.39 -1.89
N ARG A 227 -16.31 -9.79 -2.93
CA ARG A 227 -15.92 -9.65 -4.33
C ARG A 227 -16.66 -8.46 -4.94
N VAL A 228 -15.93 -7.42 -5.27
CA VAL A 228 -16.45 -6.18 -5.85
C VAL A 228 -16.20 -6.17 -7.36
N THR A 229 -17.20 -5.75 -8.11
CA THR A 229 -17.03 -5.45 -9.54
C THR A 229 -16.70 -3.97 -9.66
N PRO A 230 -15.53 -3.58 -10.22
CA PRO A 230 -15.22 -2.17 -10.36
C PRO A 230 -16.24 -1.47 -11.25
N SER A 231 -16.37 -0.16 -11.09
CA SER A 231 -17.22 0.63 -11.99
C SER A 231 -16.67 0.60 -13.42
N GLY A 232 -17.53 0.41 -14.41
CA GLY A 232 -17.15 0.44 -15.82
C GLY A 232 -17.80 -0.69 -16.63
N PRO A 233 -17.36 -0.87 -17.89
CA PRO A 233 -17.79 -1.98 -18.72
C PRO A 233 -17.13 -3.30 -18.29
N ASP A 234 -17.89 -4.39 -18.33
CA ASP A 234 -17.40 -5.75 -17.99
C ASP A 234 -16.34 -6.26 -18.97
N ILE A 235 -16.27 -5.68 -20.17
CA ILE A 235 -15.35 -6.05 -21.24
C ILE A 235 -14.71 -4.79 -21.81
N PHE A 236 -13.39 -4.80 -21.92
CA PHE A 236 -12.60 -3.78 -22.61
C PHE A 236 -12.10 -4.33 -23.94
N ALA A 237 -12.33 -3.60 -25.02
CA ALA A 237 -11.67 -3.82 -26.30
C ALA A 237 -10.37 -3.02 -26.31
N ILE A 238 -9.24 -3.69 -26.51
CA ILE A 238 -7.89 -3.10 -26.50
C ILE A 238 -7.27 -3.32 -27.87
N SER A 239 -6.78 -2.26 -28.50
CA SER A 239 -6.00 -2.35 -29.75
C SER A 239 -4.53 -2.58 -29.41
N GLU A 240 -3.94 -3.69 -29.88
CA GLU A 240 -2.49 -3.94 -29.73
C GLU A 240 -1.67 -2.86 -30.46
N ARG A 241 -2.20 -2.31 -31.56
CA ARG A 241 -1.50 -1.31 -32.38
C ARG A 241 -1.39 0.04 -31.67
N LEU A 242 -2.47 0.47 -31.01
CA LEU A 242 -2.50 1.75 -30.29
C LEU A 242 -2.06 1.62 -28.83
N ASP A 243 -2.07 0.40 -28.29
CA ASP A 243 -1.93 0.12 -26.86
C ASP A 243 -2.97 0.89 -26.00
N GLU A 244 -4.19 1.02 -26.55
CA GLU A 244 -5.28 1.82 -25.96
C GLU A 244 -6.62 1.09 -25.98
N ILE A 245 -7.52 1.50 -25.08
CA ILE A 245 -8.90 1.02 -25.00
C ILE A 245 -9.75 1.70 -26.10
N VAL A 246 -10.36 0.90 -26.98
CA VAL A 246 -11.12 1.34 -28.16
C VAL A 246 -12.63 1.03 -28.05
N ASN A 247 -13.16 1.04 -26.81
CA ASN A 247 -14.57 0.77 -26.54
C ASN A 247 -15.49 1.71 -27.36
N GLY A 248 -16.43 1.13 -28.11
CA GLY A 248 -17.36 1.88 -28.97
C GLY A 248 -16.83 2.23 -30.36
N GLN A 249 -15.51 2.07 -30.61
CA GLN A 249 -14.87 2.28 -31.91
C GLN A 249 -14.18 1.01 -32.44
N VAL A 250 -14.53 -0.15 -31.87
CA VAL A 250 -13.94 -1.45 -32.17
C VAL A 250 -13.96 -1.75 -33.68
N THR A 251 -15.07 -1.47 -34.36
CA THR A 251 -15.22 -1.71 -35.80
C THR A 251 -14.34 -0.78 -36.63
N GLU A 252 -14.33 0.52 -36.30
CA GLU A 252 -13.51 1.53 -37.00
C GLU A 252 -12.01 1.21 -36.86
N GLU A 253 -11.59 0.82 -35.65
CA GLU A 253 -10.21 0.41 -35.40
C GLU A 253 -9.86 -0.88 -36.14
N ALA A 254 -10.77 -1.85 -36.21
CA ALA A 254 -10.54 -3.08 -36.97
C ALA A 254 -10.35 -2.79 -38.46
N GLU A 255 -11.18 -1.91 -39.03
CA GLU A 255 -11.08 -1.48 -40.42
C GLU A 255 -9.74 -0.78 -40.71
N ALA A 256 -9.28 0.10 -39.81
CA ALA A 256 -7.98 0.77 -39.94
C ALA A 256 -6.81 -0.23 -39.92
N ASN A 257 -6.86 -1.22 -39.03
CA ASN A 257 -5.84 -2.28 -38.98
C ASN A 257 -5.90 -3.19 -40.22
N ILE A 258 -7.09 -3.46 -40.77
CA ILE A 258 -7.25 -4.19 -42.03
C ILE A 258 -6.64 -3.41 -43.20
N ASP A 259 -6.86 -2.11 -43.27
CA ASP A 259 -6.28 -1.28 -44.33
C ASP A 259 -4.74 -1.24 -44.24
N ALA A 260 -4.18 -1.15 -43.03
CA ALA A 260 -2.73 -1.27 -42.81
C ALA A 260 -2.18 -2.66 -43.19
N LEU A 261 -2.89 -3.73 -42.85
CA LEU A 261 -2.53 -5.09 -43.28
C LEU A 261 -2.55 -5.22 -44.81
N ILE A 262 -3.54 -4.63 -45.49
CA ILE A 262 -3.62 -4.64 -46.95
C ILE A 262 -2.46 -3.85 -47.56
N ALA A 263 -2.10 -2.70 -46.98
CA ALA A 263 -0.92 -1.94 -47.40
C ALA A 263 0.37 -2.76 -47.27
N HIS A 264 0.55 -3.49 -46.16
CA HIS A 264 1.69 -4.40 -45.97
C HIS A 264 1.72 -5.50 -47.04
N ILE A 265 0.57 -6.09 -47.37
CA ILE A 265 0.45 -7.07 -48.45
C ILE A 265 0.88 -6.47 -49.80
N ASP A 266 0.49 -5.24 -50.09
CA ASP A 266 0.81 -4.57 -51.35
C ASP A 266 2.29 -4.13 -51.44
N ASP A 267 2.93 -3.79 -50.32
CA ASP A 267 4.36 -3.45 -50.26
C ASP A 267 5.27 -4.68 -50.50
N GLU A 268 4.89 -5.85 -49.97
CA GLU A 268 5.56 -7.13 -50.30
C GLU A 268 5.52 -7.44 -51.81
N LEU A 269 4.43 -7.07 -52.49
CA LEU A 269 4.32 -7.28 -53.94
C LEU A 269 5.19 -6.33 -54.74
N GLN A 270 5.24 -5.05 -54.36
CA GLN A 270 6.07 -4.05 -55.05
C GLN A 270 7.57 -4.34 -54.87
N SER A 271 7.99 -4.82 -53.70
CA SER A 271 9.38 -5.20 -53.45
C SER A 271 9.82 -6.45 -54.24
N VAL A 272 8.91 -7.41 -54.47
CA VAL A 272 9.16 -8.56 -55.35
C VAL A 272 9.25 -8.13 -56.82
N GLU A 273 8.36 -7.25 -57.29
CA GLU A 273 8.38 -6.76 -58.68
C GLU A 273 9.63 -5.91 -58.99
N LEU A 274 10.07 -5.06 -58.05
CA LEU A 274 11.29 -4.24 -58.21
C LEU A 274 12.58 -5.07 -58.10
N GLY A 275 12.58 -6.20 -57.39
CA GLY A 275 13.71 -7.13 -57.33
C GLY A 275 13.97 -7.85 -58.66
N ASP A 276 12.90 -8.15 -59.41
CA ASP A 276 12.99 -8.76 -60.74
C ASP A 276 13.35 -7.74 -61.83
N GLU A 277 12.96 -6.46 -61.69
CA GLU A 277 13.32 -5.39 -62.64
C GLU A 277 14.72 -4.76 -62.37
N ALA A 278 15.23 -4.81 -61.13
CA ALA A 278 16.56 -4.27 -60.79
C ALA A 278 17.74 -5.15 -61.26
N ALA A 279 17.49 -6.26 -61.94
CA ALA A 279 18.54 -7.07 -62.58
C ALA A 279 19.15 -6.41 -63.83
N GLU A 280 18.60 -5.29 -64.32
CA GLU A 280 19.20 -4.51 -65.40
C GLU A 280 19.18 -3.01 -65.09
N LEU A 281 20.21 -2.49 -64.39
CA LEU A 281 20.82 -1.17 -64.65
C LEU A 281 21.98 -0.89 -63.68
N ASP A 282 23.19 -0.83 -64.24
CA ASP A 282 24.45 -0.54 -63.55
C ASP A 282 24.60 1.00 -63.36
N GLY A 283 24.54 1.49 -62.12
CA GLY A 283 24.81 2.89 -61.78
C GLY A 283 24.73 3.21 -60.27
N PRO A 284 25.64 4.05 -59.71
CA PRO A 284 25.59 4.50 -58.30
C PRO A 284 24.85 5.87 -58.18
N PRO A 285 24.52 6.46 -57.01
CA PRO A 285 24.57 6.04 -55.59
C PRO A 285 23.28 6.42 -54.77
N ALA A 286 23.21 6.16 -53.45
CA ALA A 286 22.83 7.12 -52.37
C ALA A 286 22.31 6.42 -51.09
N MET A 287 22.65 7.01 -49.94
CA MET A 287 22.32 6.55 -48.59
C MET A 287 20.88 6.90 -48.18
N ALA A 288 20.35 6.06 -47.27
CA ALA A 288 19.32 6.30 -46.24
C ALA A 288 17.92 5.70 -46.48
N ALA A 289 17.77 4.42 -46.10
CA ALA A 289 16.75 3.87 -45.21
C ALA A 289 17.18 2.43 -44.89
N GLU A 290 17.06 1.96 -43.65
CA GLU A 290 17.36 0.56 -43.34
C GLU A 290 16.44 -0.34 -44.18
N PRO A 291 16.97 -1.25 -45.02
CA PRO A 291 16.13 -2.08 -45.85
C PRO A 291 15.44 -3.12 -44.98
N SER A 292 14.11 -3.18 -45.07
CA SER A 292 13.35 -4.34 -44.67
C SER A 292 13.97 -5.58 -45.33
N ILE A 293 14.16 -6.63 -44.53
CA ILE A 293 14.96 -7.80 -44.86
C ILE A 293 14.40 -8.43 -46.14
N ALA A 294 15.11 -8.22 -47.26
CA ALA A 294 14.86 -8.94 -48.49
C ALA A 294 15.08 -10.45 -48.22
N LEU A 295 13.99 -11.23 -48.22
CA LEU A 295 14.07 -12.68 -48.33
C LEU A 295 14.67 -13.02 -49.69
N ALA A 296 15.93 -13.47 -49.66
CA ALA A 296 16.74 -13.75 -50.84
C ALA A 296 16.51 -15.15 -51.44
N ASP A 297 15.42 -15.83 -51.11
CA ASP A 297 14.98 -17.02 -51.83
C ASP A 297 13.53 -16.85 -52.29
N GLY A 298 13.30 -16.86 -53.60
CA GLY A 298 11.95 -16.83 -54.21
C GLY A 298 11.14 -18.11 -53.96
N ALA A 299 11.13 -18.61 -52.72
CA ALA A 299 10.50 -19.85 -52.28
C ALA A 299 9.60 -19.67 -51.04
N GLY A 300 9.64 -18.52 -50.36
CA GLY A 300 8.72 -18.20 -49.26
C GLY A 300 7.33 -17.78 -49.75
N ARG A 301 6.28 -18.23 -49.08
CA ARG A 301 4.91 -17.76 -49.30
C ARG A 301 4.78 -16.31 -48.85
N THR A 302 4.20 -15.44 -49.67
CA THR A 302 3.84 -14.06 -49.31
C THR A 302 2.71 -14.03 -48.28
N VAL A 303 2.55 -12.93 -47.54
CA VAL A 303 1.43 -12.73 -46.61
C VAL A 303 0.09 -12.98 -47.34
N ARG A 304 -0.06 -12.45 -48.56
CA ARG A 304 -1.25 -12.68 -49.39
C ARG A 304 -1.55 -14.16 -49.61
N SER A 305 -0.54 -14.96 -49.95
CA SER A 305 -0.72 -16.39 -50.23
C SER A 305 -1.01 -17.22 -48.97
N ILE A 306 -0.48 -16.80 -47.82
CA ILE A 306 -0.76 -17.41 -46.51
C ILE A 306 -2.22 -17.16 -46.13
N LEU A 307 -2.67 -15.91 -46.23
CA LEU A 307 -4.05 -15.53 -45.90
C LEU A 307 -5.06 -16.15 -46.87
N ALA A 308 -4.73 -16.23 -48.16
CA ALA A 308 -5.56 -16.90 -49.16
C ALA A 308 -5.80 -18.38 -48.81
N ALA A 309 -4.75 -19.08 -48.36
CA ALA A 309 -4.83 -20.46 -47.93
C ALA A 309 -5.62 -20.62 -46.62
N GLU A 310 -5.43 -19.71 -45.65
CA GLU A 310 -6.18 -19.73 -44.38
C GLU A 310 -7.68 -19.52 -44.61
N PHE A 311 -8.04 -18.56 -45.46
CA PHE A 311 -9.43 -18.18 -45.67
C PHE A 311 -10.15 -18.99 -46.76
N ASP A 312 -9.44 -19.88 -47.45
CA ASP A 312 -9.93 -20.64 -48.61
C ASP A 312 -10.51 -19.72 -49.71
N VAL A 313 -9.78 -18.65 -50.02
CA VAL A 313 -10.14 -17.67 -51.07
C VAL A 313 -9.01 -17.49 -52.07
N ALA A 314 -9.33 -16.95 -53.25
CA ALA A 314 -8.30 -16.56 -54.20
C ALA A 314 -7.40 -15.45 -53.61
N PRO A 315 -6.08 -15.44 -53.90
CA PRO A 315 -5.16 -14.40 -53.42
C PRO A 315 -5.63 -12.97 -53.68
N GLU A 316 -6.28 -12.73 -54.82
CA GLU A 316 -6.81 -11.43 -55.23
C GLU A 316 -8.08 -11.03 -54.45
N ALA A 317 -8.79 -12.01 -53.89
CA ALA A 317 -10.00 -11.79 -53.10
C ALA A 317 -9.71 -11.53 -51.61
N VAL A 318 -8.46 -11.73 -51.15
CA VAL A 318 -8.07 -11.52 -49.75
C VAL A 318 -8.42 -10.10 -49.24
N PRO A 319 -8.11 -9.00 -49.94
CA PRO A 319 -8.46 -7.65 -49.47
C PRO A 319 -9.97 -7.42 -49.32
N GLU A 320 -10.78 -7.96 -50.24
CA GLU A 320 -12.25 -7.85 -50.18
C GLU A 320 -12.81 -8.72 -49.05
N TYR A 321 -12.25 -9.91 -48.84
CA TYR A 321 -12.63 -10.81 -47.77
C TYR A 321 -12.33 -10.24 -46.39
N LEU A 322 -11.17 -9.60 -46.21
CA LEU A 322 -10.80 -8.95 -44.96
C LEU A 322 -11.78 -7.83 -44.58
N ARG A 323 -12.26 -7.05 -45.57
CA ARG A 323 -13.26 -5.98 -45.38
C ARG A 323 -14.71 -6.46 -45.29
N SER A 324 -14.94 -7.78 -45.39
CA SER A 324 -16.28 -8.35 -45.32
C SER A 324 -16.85 -8.34 -43.89
N GLU A 325 -18.06 -8.88 -43.70
CA GLU A 325 -18.72 -8.91 -42.39
C GLU A 325 -17.79 -9.43 -41.27
N ARG A 326 -17.89 -8.79 -40.09
CA ARG A 326 -17.10 -9.09 -38.88
C ARG A 326 -15.60 -8.77 -39.01
N PRO A 327 -15.25 -7.49 -39.23
CA PRO A 327 -13.86 -7.07 -39.47
C PRO A 327 -12.91 -7.46 -38.33
N VAL A 328 -13.38 -7.47 -37.07
CA VAL A 328 -12.58 -7.90 -35.91
C VAL A 328 -12.16 -9.36 -36.00
N ASP A 329 -13.12 -10.25 -36.29
CA ASP A 329 -12.86 -11.69 -36.42
C ASP A 329 -11.90 -11.95 -37.59
N ARG A 330 -12.08 -11.23 -38.70
CA ARG A 330 -11.23 -11.33 -39.91
C ARG A 330 -9.80 -10.88 -39.64
N LEU A 331 -9.65 -9.71 -39.01
CA LEU A 331 -8.35 -9.16 -38.64
C LEU A 331 -7.60 -10.11 -37.71
N ASN A 332 -8.22 -10.54 -36.62
CA ASN A 332 -7.57 -11.40 -35.64
C ASN A 332 -7.19 -12.76 -36.25
N ALA A 333 -8.05 -13.36 -37.08
CA ALA A 333 -7.71 -14.59 -37.80
C ALA A 333 -6.56 -14.41 -38.80
N ALA A 334 -6.50 -13.26 -39.47
CA ALA A 334 -5.39 -12.94 -40.38
C ALA A 334 -4.07 -12.85 -39.62
N ILE A 335 -4.06 -12.17 -38.47
CA ILE A 335 -2.89 -12.06 -37.61
C ILE A 335 -2.45 -13.43 -37.08
N ASP A 336 -3.40 -14.28 -36.65
CA ASP A 336 -3.10 -15.63 -36.20
C ASP A 336 -2.40 -16.47 -37.29
N ALA A 337 -2.86 -16.37 -38.54
CA ALA A 337 -2.25 -17.06 -39.67
C ALA A 337 -0.84 -16.55 -40.00
N ILE A 338 -0.63 -15.23 -39.91
CA ILE A 338 0.68 -14.60 -40.14
C ILE A 338 1.66 -15.00 -39.02
N GLU A 339 1.28 -14.86 -37.75
CA GLU A 339 2.14 -15.19 -36.60
C GLU A 339 2.44 -16.70 -36.51
N SER A 340 1.52 -17.55 -36.99
CA SER A 340 1.75 -19.00 -37.07
C SER A 340 2.68 -19.41 -38.20
N SER A 341 2.88 -18.54 -39.20
CA SER A 341 3.79 -18.79 -40.30
C SER A 341 5.25 -18.56 -39.87
N ARG A 342 6.15 -19.41 -40.35
CA ARG A 342 7.61 -19.20 -40.19
C ARG A 342 8.22 -18.45 -41.37
N GLU A 343 7.41 -18.17 -42.40
CA GLU A 343 7.85 -17.66 -43.69
C GLU A 343 7.70 -16.13 -43.81
N VAL A 344 6.87 -15.52 -42.96
CA VAL A 344 6.59 -14.07 -42.97
C VAL A 344 6.65 -13.50 -41.56
N THR A 345 6.94 -12.20 -41.46
CA THR A 345 6.95 -11.45 -40.19
C THR A 345 5.77 -10.49 -40.16
N LYS A 346 5.06 -10.40 -39.03
CA LYS A 346 4.00 -9.41 -38.82
C LYS A 346 4.60 -7.99 -38.77
N SER A 347 3.98 -7.03 -39.46
CA SER A 347 4.33 -5.61 -39.34
C SER A 347 3.81 -5.01 -38.03
N GLU A 348 4.52 -4.01 -37.49
CA GLU A 348 4.09 -3.24 -36.31
C GLU A 348 2.93 -2.27 -36.62
N GLU A 349 2.61 -2.05 -37.90
CA GLU A 349 1.57 -1.11 -38.33
C GLU A 349 0.13 -1.62 -38.13
N TYR A 350 -0.05 -2.89 -37.79
CA TYR A 350 -1.35 -3.48 -37.45
C TYR A 350 -1.24 -4.48 -36.29
N GLY A 351 -2.30 -4.58 -35.50
CA GLY A 351 -2.36 -5.40 -34.29
C GLY A 351 -3.73 -6.00 -34.07
N ARG A 352 -3.83 -6.95 -33.12
CA ARG A 352 -5.11 -7.55 -32.76
C ARG A 352 -5.98 -6.56 -32.02
N ILE A 353 -7.28 -6.82 -32.03
CA ILE A 353 -8.19 -6.27 -31.04
C ILE A 353 -8.52 -7.35 -30.03
N VAL A 354 -8.11 -7.15 -28.78
CA VAL A 354 -8.27 -8.10 -27.69
C VAL A 354 -9.42 -7.66 -26.79
N PHE A 355 -10.29 -8.60 -26.43
CA PHE A 355 -11.36 -8.36 -25.47
C PHE A 355 -10.95 -8.94 -24.12
N VAL A 356 -10.80 -8.05 -23.13
CA VAL A 356 -10.38 -8.42 -21.78
C VAL A 356 -11.54 -8.18 -20.83
N HIS A 357 -11.91 -9.23 -20.08
CA HIS A 357 -12.90 -9.09 -19.01
C HIS A 357 -12.32 -8.30 -17.85
N GLN A 358 -13.14 -7.42 -17.27
CA GLN A 358 -12.77 -6.72 -16.06
C GLN A 358 -12.57 -7.73 -14.91
N ALA A 359 -11.39 -7.68 -14.29
CA ALA A 359 -11.10 -8.53 -13.15
C ALA A 359 -11.88 -8.07 -11.91
N TYR A 360 -12.41 -9.04 -11.17
CA TYR A 360 -12.96 -8.79 -9.85
C TYR A 360 -11.90 -8.20 -8.91
N ARG A 361 -12.39 -7.40 -7.95
CA ARG A 361 -11.61 -6.85 -6.85
C ARG A 361 -12.03 -7.52 -5.54
N TYR A 362 -11.09 -7.65 -4.61
CA TYR A 362 -11.30 -8.28 -3.32
C TYR A 362 -10.95 -7.29 -2.21
N ARG A 363 -11.77 -7.23 -1.17
CA ARG A 363 -11.54 -6.40 0.03
C ARG A 363 -12.15 -7.05 1.27
N LEU A 364 -11.71 -6.62 2.45
CA LEU A 364 -12.31 -7.05 3.71
C LEU A 364 -13.73 -6.50 3.87
N THR A 365 -14.58 -7.30 4.51
CA THR A 365 -15.91 -6.88 4.95
C THR A 365 -15.82 -6.15 6.29
N ASP A 366 -16.86 -5.40 6.66
CA ASP A 366 -16.95 -4.76 7.99
C ASP A 366 -16.75 -5.78 9.11
N ARG A 367 -17.32 -6.97 8.92
CA ARG A 367 -17.22 -8.09 9.85
C ARG A 367 -15.79 -8.56 10.06
N ALA A 368 -14.97 -8.61 9.00
CA ALA A 368 -13.57 -8.99 9.16
C ALA A 368 -12.81 -7.95 9.98
N VAL A 369 -13.05 -6.66 9.73
CA VAL A 369 -12.44 -5.57 10.51
C VAL A 369 -12.86 -5.64 11.97
N GLU A 370 -14.14 -5.89 12.28
CA GLU A 370 -14.63 -6.07 13.66
C GLU A 370 -14.04 -7.28 14.40
N LEU A 371 -13.56 -8.28 13.67
CA LEU A 371 -12.91 -9.46 14.25
C LEU A 371 -11.41 -9.27 14.47
N LEU A 372 -10.80 -8.32 13.76
CA LEU A 372 -9.38 -7.98 13.85
C LEU A 372 -9.12 -6.88 14.91
N GLN A 373 -10.17 -6.15 15.32
CA GLN A 373 -10.22 -5.23 16.45
C GLN A 373 -10.70 -5.92 17.73
#